data_AF-A0A4Y8I7V3-F1
#
_entry.id   AF-A0A4Y8I7V3-F1
#
_cell.length_a   1.000
_cell.length_b   1.000
_cell.length_c   1.000
_cell.angle_alpha   90.00
_cell.angle_beta   90.00
_cell.angle_gamma   90.00
#
_symmetry.space_group_name_H-M   'P 1'
#
loop_
_entity.id
_entity.type
_entity.pdbx_description
1 polymer ?
#
loop_
_entity_poly.entity_id
_entity_poly.type
_entity_poly.pdbx_seq_one_letter_code
_entity_poly.pdbx_strand_id
1 'polypeptide(L)'
;MQNSSAILSMQIEEPDIVIPAIEADLELLTKRKVHFREIIPETGFLRDYFEYARELTDSPEHYHLFVSMGVLGTALGRKVWIPFGLNNIYPNIYLVLLAESSFLRKSTSLTGGKDLLRETFTEMAMPDHVTLEKMLDILANNPTSCFFPMEFASFISMTEKSYNEGMMSIITELFDCPTDYRRSTKGGGDQIIKEPFLSILAGSTFDWFNKKIKQSDIYGGFLARFLFVPAYKKTKFMAFPPEKDQRKLNELKRTLGAIAGIKGKAIFSDDCKQIYSIWLKSHEEQIMKHPKVGLLSGFMTRLAIYALKFALIYHFAESKSLQVTPQAIYRAILAVEYLKTELFRLADDSFGT
;
A
#
# COMPACT_ATOMS: atom_id res chain seq x y z
N MET A 1 -11.06 7.19 20.71
CA MET A 1 -9.89 8.07 20.49
C MET A 1 -8.84 7.92 21.59
N GLN A 2 -9.19 7.80 22.87
CA GLN A 2 -8.19 7.72 23.96
C GLN A 2 -7.37 6.41 24.00
N ASN A 3 -7.93 5.26 23.60
CA ASN A 3 -7.24 3.97 23.80
C ASN A 3 -6.08 3.71 22.82
N SER A 4 -6.27 3.79 21.49
CA SER A 4 -5.19 3.43 20.53
C SER A 4 -3.99 4.38 20.57
N SER A 5 -4.21 5.69 20.74
CA SER A 5 -3.10 6.64 20.86
C SER A 5 -2.30 6.43 22.16
N ALA A 6 -2.98 6.07 23.26
CA ALA A 6 -2.29 5.67 24.49
C ALA A 6 -1.47 4.40 24.28
N ILE A 7 -2.03 3.36 23.64
CA ILE A 7 -1.33 2.10 23.34
C ILE A 7 -0.11 2.32 22.44
N LEU A 8 -0.25 3.16 21.41
CA LEU A 8 0.82 3.43 20.44
C LEU A 8 1.95 4.33 20.97
N SER A 9 1.70 5.07 22.06
CA SER A 9 2.69 5.92 22.73
C SER A 9 3.36 5.23 23.92
N MET A 10 2.90 4.05 24.33
CA MET A 10 3.56 3.23 25.34
C MET A 10 4.91 2.70 24.82
N GLN A 11 5.94 2.84 25.65
CA GLN A 11 7.28 2.34 25.33
C GLN A 11 7.30 0.81 25.24
N ILE A 12 8.16 0.28 24.38
CA ILE A 12 8.34 -1.16 24.15
C ILE A 12 8.82 -1.89 25.43
N GLU A 13 9.39 -1.17 26.39
CA GLU A 13 10.00 -1.73 27.61
C GLU A 13 8.99 -2.30 28.63
N GLU A 14 7.68 -2.16 28.39
CA GLU A 14 6.60 -2.72 29.23
C GLU A 14 5.69 -3.69 28.43
N PRO A 15 6.22 -4.81 27.90
CA PRO A 15 5.43 -5.74 27.08
C PRO A 15 4.22 -6.33 27.83
N ASP A 16 4.35 -6.52 29.15
CA ASP A 16 3.28 -7.00 30.05
C ASP A 16 2.06 -6.05 30.10
N ILE A 17 2.21 -4.80 29.69
CA ILE A 17 1.14 -3.79 29.65
C ILE A 17 0.67 -3.58 28.21
N VAL A 18 1.60 -3.45 27.27
CA VAL A 18 1.30 -3.13 25.87
C VAL A 18 0.52 -4.25 25.19
N ILE A 19 0.93 -5.52 25.37
CA ILE A 19 0.30 -6.65 24.66
C ILE A 19 -1.16 -6.84 25.10
N PRO A 20 -1.49 -6.93 26.41
CA PRO A 20 -2.88 -7.05 26.84
C PRO A 20 -3.75 -5.86 26.41
N ALA A 21 -3.19 -4.65 26.37
CA ALA A 21 -3.91 -3.47 25.92
C ALA A 21 -4.23 -3.53 24.41
N ILE A 22 -3.29 -4.02 23.59
CA ILE A 22 -3.52 -4.28 22.17
C ILE A 22 -4.63 -5.33 22.00
N GLU A 23 -4.53 -6.47 22.68
CA GLU A 23 -5.51 -7.55 22.58
C GLU A 23 -6.92 -7.07 22.95
N ALA A 24 -7.04 -6.33 24.05
CA ALA A 24 -8.31 -5.75 24.48
C ALA A 24 -8.89 -4.78 23.43
N ASP A 25 -8.06 -3.95 22.77
CA ASP A 25 -8.56 -3.07 21.71
C ASP A 25 -8.92 -3.86 20.44
N LEU A 26 -8.18 -4.91 20.08
CA LEU A 26 -8.50 -5.77 18.92
C LEU A 26 -9.90 -6.38 19.03
N GLU A 27 -10.32 -6.82 20.23
CA GLU A 27 -11.68 -7.31 20.45
C GLU A 27 -12.75 -6.23 20.17
N LEU A 28 -12.42 -4.97 20.46
CA LEU A 28 -13.29 -3.82 20.26
C LEU A 28 -13.30 -3.30 18.82
N LEU A 29 -12.28 -3.61 18.00
CA LEU A 29 -12.23 -3.19 16.59
C LEU A 29 -13.43 -3.68 15.78
N THR A 30 -13.98 -4.84 16.14
CA THR A 30 -15.21 -5.37 15.52
C THR A 30 -16.45 -4.50 15.76
N LYS A 31 -16.42 -3.63 16.78
CA LYS A 31 -17.56 -2.83 17.26
C LYS A 31 -17.37 -1.34 17.03
N ARG A 32 -16.23 -0.89 16.49
CA ARG A 32 -15.94 0.53 16.27
C ARG A 32 -15.29 0.79 14.92
N LYS A 33 -15.43 2.02 14.43
CA LYS A 33 -14.70 2.49 13.25
C LYS A 33 -13.34 3.02 13.67
N VAL A 34 -12.28 2.60 12.98
CA VAL A 34 -10.95 3.18 13.12
C VAL A 34 -10.93 4.54 12.44
N HIS A 35 -10.51 5.58 13.17
CA HIS A 35 -10.37 6.91 12.62
C HIS A 35 -9.01 7.09 11.94
N PHE A 36 -8.96 7.85 10.85
CA PHE A 36 -7.72 8.10 10.08
C PHE A 36 -6.55 8.58 10.96
N ARG A 37 -6.81 9.39 11.99
CA ARG A 37 -5.77 9.86 12.92
C ARG A 37 -5.08 8.74 13.70
N GLU A 38 -5.74 7.60 13.93
CA GLU A 38 -5.18 6.46 14.67
C GLU A 38 -4.12 5.69 13.88
N ILE A 39 -4.08 5.90 12.55
CA ILE A 39 -3.14 5.19 11.66
C ILE A 39 -1.94 6.06 11.28
N ILE A 40 -1.94 7.35 11.63
CA ILE A 40 -0.78 8.22 11.40
C ILE A 40 0.25 7.91 12.50
N PRO A 41 1.50 7.53 12.16
CA PRO A 41 2.52 7.32 13.15
C PRO A 41 2.92 8.64 13.81
N GLU A 42 3.42 8.59 15.03
CA GLU A 42 3.82 9.79 15.78
C GLU A 42 5.20 10.30 15.33
N THR A 43 6.04 9.42 14.78
CA THR A 43 7.41 9.74 14.36
C THR A 43 7.81 8.98 13.09
N GLY A 44 9.05 9.19 12.63
CA GLY A 44 9.63 8.45 11.52
C GLY A 44 9.23 8.96 10.14
N PHE A 45 9.73 8.28 9.11
CA PHE A 45 9.62 8.74 7.72
C PHE A 45 8.17 9.03 7.27
N LEU A 46 7.23 8.15 7.64
CA LEU A 46 5.82 8.32 7.26
C LEU A 46 5.21 9.57 7.88
N ARG A 47 5.56 9.88 9.13
CA ARG A 47 5.12 11.11 9.81
C ARG A 47 5.72 12.34 9.14
N ASP A 48 7.02 12.33 8.90
CA ASP A 48 7.74 13.45 8.29
C ASP A 48 7.20 13.75 6.89
N TYR A 49 6.95 12.70 6.09
CA TYR A 49 6.36 12.86 4.77
C TYR A 49 4.94 13.38 4.85
N PHE A 50 4.12 12.85 5.78
CA PHE A 50 2.75 13.27 5.97
C PHE A 50 2.66 14.77 6.27
N GLU A 51 3.49 15.28 7.19
CA GLU A 51 3.55 16.70 7.53
C GLU A 51 4.10 17.56 6.39
N TYR A 52 5.14 17.08 5.68
CA TYR A 52 5.65 17.78 4.49
C TYR A 52 4.59 17.89 3.39
N ALA A 53 3.90 16.80 3.05
CA ALA A 53 2.99 16.77 1.90
C ALA A 53 1.71 17.59 2.14
N ARG A 54 1.14 17.56 3.36
CA ARG A 54 -0.09 18.31 3.70
C ARG A 54 0.11 19.83 3.74
N GLU A 55 1.36 20.30 3.81
CA GLU A 55 1.70 21.72 3.67
C GLU A 55 1.62 22.19 2.21
N LEU A 56 1.84 21.30 1.24
CA LEU A 56 2.00 21.62 -0.18
C LEU A 56 0.73 21.45 -1.02
N THR A 57 -0.32 20.86 -0.46
CA THR A 57 -1.56 20.62 -1.19
C THR A 57 -2.74 20.49 -0.24
N ASP A 58 -3.93 20.72 -0.79
CA ASP A 58 -5.20 20.54 -0.10
C ASP A 58 -5.92 19.25 -0.50
N SER A 59 -5.16 18.29 -1.03
CA SER A 59 -5.60 16.92 -1.23
C SER A 59 -5.96 16.25 0.10
N PRO A 60 -6.87 15.26 0.08
CA PRO A 60 -7.21 14.46 1.26
C PRO A 60 -5.99 13.91 1.97
N GLU A 61 -5.92 14.12 3.29
CA GLU A 61 -4.74 13.82 4.09
C GLU A 61 -4.32 12.34 4.04
N HIS A 62 -5.29 11.42 3.97
CA HIS A 62 -5.01 9.98 3.91
C HIS A 62 -4.31 9.55 2.62
N TYR A 63 -4.41 10.32 1.52
CA TYR A 63 -3.63 10.04 0.32
C TYR A 63 -2.14 10.15 0.58
N HIS A 64 -1.71 11.14 1.38
CA HIS A 64 -0.30 11.33 1.68
C HIS A 64 0.28 10.14 2.44
N LEU A 65 -0.45 9.62 3.43
CA LEU A 65 -0.02 8.46 4.19
C LEU A 65 0.14 7.23 3.28
N PHE A 66 -0.90 6.83 2.53
CA PHE A 66 -0.82 5.62 1.71
C PHE A 66 0.16 5.74 0.53
N VAL A 67 0.31 6.93 -0.06
CA VAL A 67 1.36 7.16 -1.08
C VAL A 67 2.75 7.02 -0.47
N SER A 68 2.98 7.58 0.72
CA SER A 68 4.27 7.47 1.40
C SER A 68 4.62 6.03 1.79
N MET A 69 3.62 5.22 2.16
CA MET A 69 3.80 3.79 2.39
C MET A 69 4.26 3.08 1.10
N GLY A 70 3.64 3.39 -0.04
CA GLY A 70 4.04 2.83 -1.33
C GLY A 70 5.47 3.20 -1.73
N VAL A 71 5.88 4.44 -1.47
CA VAL A 71 7.25 4.91 -1.70
C VAL A 71 8.24 4.19 -0.78
N LEU A 72 7.97 4.13 0.52
CA LEU A 72 8.84 3.46 1.49
C LEU A 72 8.93 1.95 1.23
N GLY A 73 7.81 1.31 0.93
CA GLY A 73 7.77 -0.11 0.53
C GLY A 73 8.61 -0.38 -0.72
N THR A 74 8.57 0.51 -1.71
CA THR A 74 9.43 0.42 -2.89
C THR A 74 10.91 0.60 -2.55
N ALA A 75 11.25 1.57 -1.69
CA ALA A 75 12.64 1.80 -1.27
C ALA A 75 13.24 0.59 -0.52
N LEU A 76 12.43 -0.10 0.30
CA LEU A 76 12.79 -1.37 0.92
C LEU A 76 12.95 -2.49 -0.12
N GLY A 77 12.06 -2.57 -1.10
CA GLY A 77 12.11 -3.58 -2.16
C GLY A 77 12.16 -5.00 -1.60
N ARG A 78 12.93 -5.88 -2.25
CA ARG A 78 13.14 -7.27 -1.78
C ARG A 78 14.21 -7.44 -0.72
N LYS A 79 14.86 -6.35 -0.31
CA LYS A 79 15.97 -6.41 0.67
C LYS A 79 15.48 -6.80 2.05
N VAL A 80 14.20 -6.57 2.34
CA VAL A 80 13.57 -6.92 3.61
C VAL A 80 12.30 -7.72 3.34
N TRP A 81 12.13 -8.82 4.07
CA TRP A 81 11.02 -9.75 3.83
C TRP A 81 10.58 -10.48 5.10
N ILE A 82 9.34 -10.98 5.07
CA ILE A 82 8.79 -11.88 6.09
C ILE A 82 8.74 -13.29 5.48
N PRO A 83 9.39 -14.30 6.09
CA PRO A 83 9.17 -15.69 5.70
C PRO A 83 7.75 -16.11 6.03
N PHE A 84 7.02 -16.61 5.03
CA PHE A 84 5.60 -16.92 5.14
C PHE A 84 5.27 -18.24 4.43
N GLY A 85 5.41 -19.34 5.17
CA GLY A 85 5.26 -20.69 4.63
C GLY A 85 6.33 -20.98 3.57
N LEU A 86 5.89 -21.33 2.36
CA LEU A 86 6.76 -21.62 1.22
C LEU A 86 7.25 -20.37 0.49
N ASN A 87 6.70 -19.19 0.81
CA ASN A 87 6.96 -17.93 0.12
C ASN A 87 7.50 -16.88 1.09
N ASN A 88 7.88 -15.73 0.52
CA ASN A 88 8.22 -14.53 1.29
C ASN A 88 7.20 -13.43 1.01
N ILE A 89 6.88 -12.62 2.02
CA ILE A 89 6.10 -11.40 1.87
C ILE A 89 7.04 -10.21 1.82
N TYR A 90 6.85 -9.35 0.83
CA TYR A 90 7.62 -8.12 0.60
C TYR A 90 6.71 -6.88 0.65
N PRO A 91 7.23 -5.69 0.96
CA PRO A 91 6.43 -4.50 1.21
C PRO A 91 5.95 -3.78 -0.09
N ASN A 92 5.73 -4.49 -1.19
CA ASN A 92 5.19 -3.88 -2.41
C ASN A 92 3.71 -3.54 -2.28
N ILE A 93 3.31 -2.35 -2.77
CA ILE A 93 1.95 -1.84 -2.66
C ILE A 93 1.35 -1.58 -4.03
N TYR A 94 0.14 -2.09 -4.25
CA TYR A 94 -0.75 -1.70 -5.33
C TYR A 94 -1.86 -0.83 -4.75
N LEU A 95 -1.94 0.43 -5.17
CA LEU A 95 -2.80 1.46 -4.61
C LEU A 95 -3.54 2.20 -5.73
N VAL A 96 -4.82 2.50 -5.51
CA VAL A 96 -5.63 3.38 -6.34
C VAL A 96 -6.31 4.44 -5.47
N LEU A 97 -5.96 5.71 -5.70
CA LEU A 97 -6.65 6.84 -5.10
C LEU A 97 -7.92 7.16 -5.90
N LEU A 98 -9.09 7.19 -5.24
CA LEU A 98 -10.39 7.42 -5.88
C LEU A 98 -11.03 8.73 -5.43
N ALA A 99 -11.51 9.55 -6.39
CA ALA A 99 -12.31 10.74 -6.11
C ALA A 99 -13.13 11.17 -7.35
N GLU A 100 -14.28 11.83 -7.17
CA GLU A 100 -15.23 12.16 -8.25
C GLU A 100 -14.63 13.01 -9.38
N SER A 101 -13.70 13.91 -9.06
CA SER A 101 -13.09 14.80 -10.07
C SER A 101 -11.67 15.22 -9.71
N SER A 102 -11.03 15.98 -10.60
CA SER A 102 -9.72 16.62 -10.40
C SER A 102 -9.67 17.57 -9.19
N PHE A 103 -10.84 17.94 -8.64
CA PHE A 103 -10.97 18.86 -7.51
C PHE A 103 -10.23 18.43 -6.24
N LEU A 104 -10.12 17.11 -6.00
CA LEU A 104 -9.45 16.56 -4.82
C LEU A 104 -7.94 16.30 -5.02
N ARG A 105 -7.35 16.83 -6.10
CA ARG A 105 -5.89 16.88 -6.35
C ARG A 105 -5.15 15.54 -6.14
N LYS A 106 -5.80 14.42 -6.52
CA LYS A 106 -5.24 13.06 -6.45
C LYS A 106 -3.86 12.97 -7.12
N SER A 107 -3.76 13.49 -8.35
CA SER A 107 -2.53 13.46 -9.13
C SER A 107 -1.41 14.25 -8.47
N THR A 108 -1.73 15.31 -7.72
CA THR A 108 -0.75 16.08 -6.94
C THR A 108 -0.18 15.24 -5.80
N SER A 109 -1.01 14.47 -5.09
CA SER A 109 -0.52 13.52 -4.05
C SER A 109 0.39 12.45 -4.64
N LEU A 110 0.01 11.84 -5.78
CA LEU A 110 0.83 10.85 -6.48
C LEU A 110 2.15 11.45 -6.98
N THR A 111 2.10 12.66 -7.53
CA THR A 111 3.30 13.38 -8.01
C THR A 111 4.27 13.65 -6.88
N GLY A 112 3.78 14.02 -5.68
CA GLY A 112 4.65 14.18 -4.52
C GLY A 112 5.45 12.92 -4.18
N GLY A 113 4.81 11.75 -4.21
CA GLY A 113 5.49 10.47 -3.98
C GLY A 113 6.42 10.08 -5.12
N LYS A 114 5.98 10.28 -6.37
CA LYS A 114 6.78 10.02 -7.57
C LYS A 114 8.05 10.87 -7.62
N ASP A 115 7.93 12.16 -7.35
CA ASP A 115 9.05 13.10 -7.33
C ASP A 115 10.05 12.71 -6.24
N LEU A 116 9.57 12.45 -5.02
CA LEU A 116 10.45 12.01 -3.93
C LEU A 116 11.21 10.73 -4.30
N LEU A 117 10.52 9.73 -4.84
CA LEU A 117 11.16 8.48 -5.26
C LEU A 117 12.17 8.72 -6.38
N ARG A 118 11.79 9.44 -7.44
CA ARG A 118 12.64 9.72 -8.61
C ARG A 118 13.88 10.56 -8.25
N GLU A 119 13.74 11.54 -7.36
CA GLU A 119 14.85 12.36 -6.87
C GLU A 119 15.80 11.59 -5.95
N THR A 120 15.35 10.48 -5.34
CA THR A 120 16.17 9.65 -4.44
C THR A 120 16.79 8.45 -5.16
N PHE A 121 15.98 7.76 -5.97
CA PHE A 121 16.29 6.54 -6.71
C PHE A 121 15.67 6.64 -8.12
N THR A 122 16.37 7.32 -9.03
CA THR A 122 15.85 7.64 -10.36
C THR A 122 15.41 6.39 -11.13
N GLU A 123 16.13 5.30 -10.98
CA GLU A 123 15.89 4.00 -11.61
C GLU A 123 14.65 3.24 -11.09
N MET A 124 14.16 3.56 -9.88
CA MET A 124 12.99 2.88 -9.30
C MET A 124 11.67 3.48 -9.77
N ALA A 125 11.66 4.70 -10.32
CA ALA A 125 10.44 5.34 -10.81
C ALA A 125 10.24 5.03 -12.29
N MET A 126 9.22 4.25 -12.63
CA MET A 126 8.92 3.93 -14.04
C MET A 126 8.43 5.18 -14.81
N PRO A 127 8.64 5.21 -16.15
CA PRO A 127 8.04 6.23 -17.02
C PRO A 127 6.51 6.25 -16.96
N ASP A 128 5.89 7.39 -17.30
CA ASP A 128 4.43 7.58 -17.27
C ASP A 128 3.67 6.69 -18.25
N HIS A 129 4.30 6.37 -19.39
CA HIS A 129 3.74 5.51 -20.42
C HIS A 129 4.70 4.35 -20.68
N VAL A 130 4.22 3.13 -20.45
CA VAL A 130 5.01 1.91 -20.61
C VAL A 130 4.16 0.81 -21.26
N THR A 131 4.71 0.13 -22.27
CA THR A 131 4.13 -1.10 -22.82
C THR A 131 4.50 -2.29 -21.94
N LEU A 132 3.83 -3.44 -22.10
CA LEU A 132 4.21 -4.65 -21.36
C LEU A 132 5.69 -5.02 -21.59
N GLU A 133 6.13 -5.10 -22.84
CA GLU A 133 7.53 -5.44 -23.17
C GLU A 133 8.51 -4.46 -22.52
N LYS A 134 8.21 -3.15 -22.57
CA LYS A 134 9.10 -2.16 -21.96
C LYS A 134 9.11 -2.25 -20.43
N MET A 135 7.99 -2.61 -19.80
CA MET A 135 7.90 -2.84 -18.36
C MET A 135 8.77 -4.03 -17.95
N LEU A 136 8.70 -5.12 -18.71
CA LEU A 136 9.52 -6.31 -18.49
C LEU A 136 11.02 -6.01 -18.68
N ASP A 137 11.38 -5.24 -19.72
CA ASP A 137 12.76 -4.79 -19.91
C ASP A 137 13.26 -3.91 -18.76
N ILE A 138 12.41 -3.00 -18.24
CA ILE A 138 12.76 -2.19 -17.08
C ILE A 138 13.01 -3.07 -15.87
N LEU A 139 12.11 -4.03 -15.58
CA LEU A 139 12.25 -4.95 -14.45
C LEU A 139 13.44 -5.90 -14.60
N ALA A 140 13.80 -6.30 -15.82
CA ALA A 140 15.00 -7.11 -16.07
C ALA A 140 16.29 -6.36 -15.71
N ASN A 141 16.33 -5.04 -15.93
CA ASN A 141 17.50 -4.21 -15.63
C ASN A 141 17.47 -3.60 -14.22
N ASN A 142 16.28 -3.30 -13.70
CA ASN A 142 16.02 -2.70 -12.41
C ASN A 142 14.89 -3.49 -11.71
N PRO A 143 15.22 -4.59 -11.02
CA PRO A 143 14.22 -5.51 -10.46
C PRO A 143 13.25 -4.88 -9.47
N THR A 144 13.63 -3.77 -8.82
CA THR A 144 12.75 -3.01 -7.93
C THR A 144 12.27 -1.75 -8.62
N SER A 145 10.97 -1.67 -8.89
CA SER A 145 10.36 -0.53 -9.57
C SER A 145 8.98 -0.19 -9.02
N CYS A 146 8.58 1.08 -9.14
CA CYS A 146 7.25 1.58 -8.86
C CYS A 146 6.69 2.31 -10.08
N PHE A 147 5.49 1.91 -10.49
CA PHE A 147 4.76 2.53 -11.57
C PHE A 147 3.70 3.50 -11.03
N PHE A 148 3.60 4.68 -11.63
CA PHE A 148 2.69 5.74 -11.19
C PHE A 148 1.64 6.09 -12.26
N PRO A 149 0.72 5.18 -12.63
CA PRO A 149 -0.30 5.51 -13.61
C PRO A 149 -1.27 6.55 -13.05
N MET A 150 -1.12 7.80 -13.51
CA MET A 150 -1.93 8.94 -13.08
C MET A 150 -3.43 8.75 -13.37
N GLU A 151 -3.72 7.94 -14.39
CA GLU A 151 -5.06 7.47 -14.77
C GLU A 151 -5.08 5.94 -14.84
N PHE A 152 -5.56 5.32 -13.77
CA PHE A 152 -5.74 3.87 -13.69
C PHE A 152 -6.64 3.34 -14.80
N ALA A 153 -7.66 4.11 -15.18
CA ALA A 153 -8.54 3.82 -16.30
C ALA A 153 -7.81 3.53 -17.60
N SER A 154 -6.93 4.46 -17.98
CA SER A 154 -6.12 4.39 -19.18
C SER A 154 -5.15 3.20 -19.11
N PHE A 155 -4.61 2.90 -17.94
CA PHE A 155 -3.77 1.73 -17.71
C PHE A 155 -4.52 0.40 -17.92
N ILE A 156 -5.75 0.25 -17.39
CA ILE A 156 -6.57 -0.95 -17.64
C ILE A 156 -6.94 -1.08 -19.11
N SER A 157 -7.39 0.01 -19.74
CA SER A 157 -7.69 0.00 -21.18
C SER A 157 -6.47 -0.33 -22.04
N MET A 158 -5.25 -0.04 -21.58
CA MET A 158 -4.04 -0.51 -22.25
C MET A 158 -3.87 -2.02 -22.10
N THR A 159 -4.18 -2.60 -20.94
CA THR A 159 -4.06 -4.05 -20.72
C THR A 159 -5.07 -4.88 -21.52
N GLU A 160 -6.19 -4.28 -21.92
CA GLU A 160 -7.22 -4.92 -22.75
C GLU A 160 -6.85 -4.95 -24.26
N LYS A 161 -5.80 -4.24 -24.69
CA LYS A 161 -5.37 -4.22 -26.11
C LYS A 161 -4.65 -5.52 -26.46
N SER A 162 -4.87 -6.02 -27.68
CA SER A 162 -4.33 -7.31 -28.16
C SER A 162 -2.80 -7.43 -28.06
N TYR A 163 -2.05 -6.34 -28.23
CA TYR A 163 -0.59 -6.37 -28.08
C TYR A 163 -0.10 -6.46 -26.62
N ASN A 164 -0.99 -6.25 -25.64
CA ASN A 164 -0.72 -6.38 -24.20
C ASN A 164 -1.45 -7.60 -23.61
N GLU A 165 -1.85 -8.56 -24.45
CA GLU A 165 -2.49 -9.78 -23.98
C GLU A 165 -1.63 -10.46 -22.90
N GLY A 166 -2.23 -10.72 -21.74
CA GLY A 166 -1.54 -11.29 -20.58
C GLY A 166 -0.95 -10.27 -19.59
N MET A 167 -0.91 -8.97 -19.89
CA MET A 167 -0.34 -7.95 -18.97
C MET A 167 -0.99 -7.97 -17.58
N MET A 168 -2.32 -8.11 -17.49
CA MET A 168 -3.01 -8.24 -16.19
C MET A 168 -2.56 -9.47 -15.42
N SER A 169 -2.39 -10.62 -16.10
CA SER A 169 -1.94 -11.87 -15.48
C SER A 169 -0.52 -11.71 -14.92
N ILE A 170 0.36 -11.07 -15.69
CA ILE A 170 1.75 -10.81 -15.29
C ILE A 170 1.79 -9.90 -14.06
N ILE A 171 1.06 -8.79 -14.08
CA ILE A 171 1.04 -7.85 -12.95
C ILE A 171 0.42 -8.50 -11.70
N THR A 172 -0.54 -9.40 -11.91
CA THR A 172 -1.13 -10.23 -10.86
C THR A 172 -0.09 -11.15 -10.23
N GLU A 173 0.75 -11.81 -11.03
CA GLU A 173 1.84 -12.66 -10.56
C GLU A 173 2.95 -11.86 -9.86
N LEU A 174 3.33 -10.71 -10.43
CA LEU A 174 4.36 -9.82 -9.86
C LEU A 174 4.00 -9.28 -8.47
N PHE A 175 2.71 -9.21 -8.12
CA PHE A 175 2.28 -8.80 -6.79
C PHE A 175 2.86 -9.70 -5.69
N ASP A 176 2.96 -11.00 -5.98
CA ASP A 176 3.46 -12.02 -5.06
C ASP A 176 5.00 -12.10 -5.07
N CYS A 177 5.67 -11.25 -5.86
CA CYS A 177 7.13 -11.11 -5.92
C CYS A 177 7.83 -12.47 -6.13
N PRO A 178 7.61 -13.16 -7.26
CA PRO A 178 8.24 -14.46 -7.53
C PRO A 178 9.77 -14.35 -7.50
N THR A 179 10.47 -15.45 -7.23
CA THR A 179 11.94 -15.48 -7.27
C THR A 179 12.46 -15.29 -8.69
N ASP A 180 11.81 -15.95 -9.65
CA ASP A 180 12.06 -15.80 -11.08
C ASP A 180 10.72 -15.59 -11.77
N TYR A 181 10.62 -14.59 -12.64
CA TYR A 181 9.56 -14.52 -13.63
C TYR A 181 10.14 -14.95 -14.99
N ARG A 182 9.53 -15.96 -15.63
CA ARG A 182 10.02 -16.52 -16.90
C ARG A 182 8.95 -16.38 -17.97
N ARG A 183 9.36 -15.88 -19.13
CA ARG A 183 8.50 -15.77 -20.31
C ARG A 183 9.22 -16.29 -21.53
N SER A 184 8.64 -17.29 -22.17
CA SER A 184 9.12 -17.84 -23.45
C SER A 184 8.21 -17.35 -24.57
N THR A 185 8.79 -16.77 -25.61
CA THR A 185 8.04 -16.35 -26.80
C THR A 185 8.51 -17.12 -28.03
N LYS A 186 7.60 -17.42 -28.96
CA LYS A 186 7.88 -18.25 -30.15
C LYS A 186 9.01 -17.72 -31.05
N GLY A 187 9.35 -16.42 -30.96
CA GLY A 187 10.39 -15.79 -31.81
C GLY A 187 11.41 -14.92 -31.08
N GLY A 188 11.28 -14.70 -29.76
CA GLY A 188 12.10 -13.76 -28.99
C GLY A 188 13.01 -14.40 -27.92
N GLY A 189 13.05 -15.73 -27.85
CA GLY A 189 13.82 -16.46 -26.83
C GLY A 189 13.16 -16.50 -25.45
N ASP A 190 13.91 -16.98 -24.47
CA ASP A 190 13.50 -17.05 -23.06
C ASP A 190 13.97 -15.79 -22.32
N GLN A 191 13.03 -14.99 -21.82
CA GLN A 191 13.32 -13.88 -20.93
C GLN A 191 13.16 -14.34 -19.48
N ILE A 192 14.20 -14.16 -18.67
CA ILE A 192 14.18 -14.44 -17.23
C ILE A 192 14.40 -13.13 -16.49
N ILE A 193 13.40 -12.70 -15.73
CA ILE A 193 13.50 -11.56 -14.82
C ILE A 193 13.74 -12.12 -13.42
N LYS A 194 14.90 -11.80 -12.86
CA LYS A 194 15.30 -12.25 -11.53
C LYS A 194 14.75 -11.31 -10.47
N GLU A 195 14.14 -11.90 -9.46
CA GLU A 195 13.67 -11.21 -8.26
C GLU A 195 12.87 -9.93 -8.55
N PRO A 196 11.85 -9.96 -9.43
CA PRO A 196 11.08 -8.77 -9.72
C PRO A 196 10.31 -8.32 -8.47
N PHE A 197 10.18 -7.00 -8.35
CA PHE A 197 9.41 -6.29 -7.35
C PHE A 197 8.74 -5.11 -8.04
N LEU A 198 7.42 -5.07 -7.96
CA LEU A 198 6.61 -4.03 -8.54
C LEU A 198 5.69 -3.45 -7.47
N SER A 199 5.73 -2.13 -7.31
CA SER A 199 4.65 -1.35 -6.71
C SER A 199 3.89 -0.58 -7.80
N ILE A 200 2.61 -0.31 -7.58
CA ILE A 200 1.77 0.47 -8.50
C ILE A 200 0.98 1.47 -7.68
N LEU A 201 1.22 2.77 -7.86
CA LEU A 201 0.49 3.84 -7.16
C LEU A 201 -0.28 4.67 -8.19
N ALA A 202 -1.59 4.46 -8.24
CA ALA A 202 -2.45 4.98 -9.30
C ALA A 202 -3.51 5.95 -8.79
N GLY A 203 -4.07 6.72 -9.72
CA GLY A 203 -5.23 7.58 -9.48
C GLY A 203 -6.40 7.22 -10.39
N SER A 204 -7.63 7.28 -9.91
CA SER A 204 -8.83 7.09 -10.73
C SER A 204 -10.02 7.91 -10.23
N THR A 205 -11.11 7.88 -11.00
CA THR A 205 -12.39 8.49 -10.63
C THR A 205 -13.39 7.43 -10.16
N PHE A 206 -14.37 7.84 -9.33
CA PHE A 206 -15.48 6.96 -8.96
C PHE A 206 -16.30 6.57 -10.19
N ASP A 207 -16.53 7.50 -11.13
CA ASP A 207 -17.29 7.23 -12.35
C ASP A 207 -16.69 6.07 -13.15
N TRP A 208 -15.38 6.09 -13.34
CA TRP A 208 -14.69 4.99 -14.00
C TRP A 208 -14.76 3.70 -13.18
N PHE A 209 -14.50 3.78 -11.87
CA PHE A 209 -14.54 2.61 -10.98
C PHE A 209 -15.91 1.91 -11.06
N ASN A 210 -16.99 2.67 -11.00
CA ASN A 210 -18.36 2.16 -11.02
C ASN A 210 -18.76 1.60 -12.40
N LYS A 211 -18.36 2.27 -13.50
CA LYS A 211 -18.81 1.90 -14.85
C LYS A 211 -17.98 0.81 -15.51
N LYS A 212 -16.70 0.67 -15.13
CA LYS A 212 -15.73 -0.15 -15.87
C LYS A 212 -15.24 -1.37 -15.13
N ILE A 213 -15.42 -1.45 -13.81
CA ILE A 213 -15.10 -2.69 -13.09
C ILE A 213 -16.14 -3.73 -13.45
N LYS A 214 -15.72 -4.72 -14.23
CA LYS A 214 -16.53 -5.89 -14.53
C LYS A 214 -16.41 -6.87 -13.36
N GLN A 215 -17.45 -7.66 -13.11
CA GLN A 215 -17.37 -8.74 -12.13
C GLN A 215 -16.22 -9.71 -12.44
N SER A 216 -15.92 -9.95 -13.72
CA SER A 216 -14.77 -10.76 -14.16
C SER A 216 -13.41 -10.22 -13.67
N ASP A 217 -13.25 -8.90 -13.56
CA ASP A 217 -11.98 -8.28 -13.14
C ASP A 217 -11.76 -8.41 -11.64
N ILE A 218 -12.86 -8.52 -10.89
CA ILE A 218 -12.85 -8.80 -9.45
C ILE A 218 -12.56 -10.29 -9.21
N TYR A 219 -13.28 -11.18 -9.90
CA TYR A 219 -13.08 -12.63 -9.76
C TYR A 219 -11.73 -13.10 -10.33
N GLY A 220 -11.17 -12.40 -11.32
CA GLY A 220 -9.85 -12.67 -11.87
C GLY A 220 -8.68 -12.35 -10.92
N GLY A 221 -8.95 -11.79 -9.74
CA GLY A 221 -7.96 -11.57 -8.68
C GLY A 221 -6.97 -10.42 -8.92
N PHE A 222 -6.98 -9.80 -10.10
CA PHE A 222 -6.16 -8.63 -10.41
C PHE A 222 -6.57 -7.44 -9.53
N LEU A 223 -7.85 -7.03 -9.57
CA LEU A 223 -8.32 -5.87 -8.79
C LEU A 223 -8.20 -6.09 -7.29
N ALA A 224 -8.40 -7.33 -6.82
CA ALA A 224 -8.28 -7.71 -5.41
C ALA A 224 -6.92 -7.39 -4.77
N ARG A 225 -5.87 -7.20 -5.58
CA ARG A 225 -4.53 -6.83 -5.11
C ARG A 225 -4.37 -5.33 -4.86
N PHE A 226 -5.26 -4.50 -5.40
CA PHE A 226 -5.21 -3.05 -5.22
C PHE A 226 -5.94 -2.62 -3.94
N LEU A 227 -5.31 -1.72 -3.22
CA LEU A 227 -5.94 -0.92 -2.17
C LEU A 227 -6.70 0.22 -2.81
N PHE A 228 -7.99 0.36 -2.50
CA PHE A 228 -8.80 1.49 -2.92
C PHE A 228 -8.90 2.50 -1.79
N VAL A 229 -8.47 3.73 -2.06
CA VAL A 229 -8.50 4.81 -1.08
C VAL A 229 -9.41 5.92 -1.60
N PRO A 230 -10.70 5.89 -1.23
CA PRO A 230 -11.68 6.88 -1.68
C PRO A 230 -11.62 8.17 -0.87
N ALA A 231 -11.85 9.29 -1.55
CA ALA A 231 -12.13 10.56 -0.90
C ALA A 231 -13.33 11.26 -1.53
N TYR A 232 -14.21 11.74 -0.66
CA TYR A 232 -15.51 12.31 -1.03
C TYR A 232 -15.58 13.82 -0.80
N LYS A 233 -14.68 14.35 0.04
CA LYS A 233 -14.66 15.77 0.40
C LYS A 233 -13.25 16.27 0.58
N LYS A 234 -13.12 17.58 0.40
CA LYS A 234 -11.91 18.32 0.69
C LYS A 234 -11.85 18.63 2.18
N THR A 235 -10.70 18.42 2.83
CA THR A 235 -10.53 18.66 4.27
C THR A 235 -9.87 20.01 4.57
N LYS A 236 -9.22 20.61 3.58
CA LYS A 236 -8.50 21.89 3.65
C LYS A 236 -8.73 22.65 2.36
N PHE A 237 -8.62 23.98 2.38
CA PHE A 237 -8.57 24.78 1.15
C PHE A 237 -7.21 25.44 1.02
N MET A 238 -6.63 25.40 -0.18
CA MET A 238 -5.35 26.01 -0.49
C MET A 238 -5.41 26.63 -1.89
N ALA A 239 -5.69 27.94 -1.93
CA ALA A 239 -5.69 28.70 -3.17
C ALA A 239 -4.30 28.70 -3.82
N PHE A 240 -3.28 29.04 -3.02
CA PHE A 240 -1.89 29.13 -3.45
C PHE A 240 -1.05 28.20 -2.58
N PRO A 241 -0.66 27.03 -3.11
CA PRO A 241 0.31 26.18 -2.45
C PRO A 241 1.64 26.92 -2.22
N PRO A 242 2.26 26.77 -1.03
CA PRO A 242 3.58 27.32 -0.79
C PRO A 242 4.63 26.58 -1.64
N GLU A 243 5.81 27.17 -1.76
CA GLU A 243 6.98 26.50 -2.34
C GLU A 243 7.41 25.29 -1.48
N LYS A 244 8.09 24.33 -2.12
CA LYS A 244 8.62 23.15 -1.43
C LYS A 244 9.67 23.59 -0.40
N ASP A 245 9.51 23.17 0.85
CA ASP A 245 10.59 23.29 1.84
C ASP A 245 11.71 22.31 1.49
N GLN A 246 12.77 22.84 0.87
CA GLN A 246 13.89 22.04 0.40
C GLN A 246 14.65 21.35 1.55
N ARG A 247 14.60 21.91 2.77
CA ARG A 247 15.22 21.29 3.95
C ARG A 247 14.49 20.01 4.32
N LYS A 248 13.15 20.08 4.46
CA LYS A 248 12.30 18.91 4.73
C LYS A 248 12.43 17.87 3.62
N LEU A 249 12.43 18.29 2.36
CA LEU A 249 12.60 17.38 1.23
C LEU A 249 13.96 16.66 1.27
N ASN A 250 15.06 17.38 1.52
CA ASN A 250 16.39 16.76 1.62
C ASN A 250 16.50 15.80 2.82
N GLU A 251 15.83 16.11 3.93
CA GLU A 251 15.74 15.21 5.08
C GLU A 251 14.97 13.93 4.75
N LEU A 252 13.83 14.03 4.06
CA LEU A 252 13.07 12.88 3.58
C LEU A 252 13.92 12.00 2.66
N LYS A 253 14.65 12.58 1.70
CA LYS A 253 15.56 11.85 0.80
C LYS A 253 16.65 11.11 1.57
N ARG A 254 17.27 11.77 2.55
CA ARG A 254 18.31 11.17 3.41
C ARG A 254 17.76 10.00 4.23
N THR A 255 16.60 10.19 4.87
CA THR A 255 15.95 9.15 5.68
C THR A 255 15.55 7.96 4.81
N LEU A 256 14.94 8.21 3.65
CA LEU A 256 14.56 7.17 2.70
C LEU A 256 15.78 6.39 2.16
N GLY A 257 16.88 7.11 1.86
CA GLY A 257 18.17 6.52 1.49
C GLY A 257 18.74 5.60 2.58
N ALA A 258 18.67 6.02 3.84
CA ALA A 258 19.10 5.21 4.97
C ALA A 258 18.24 3.95 5.16
N ILE A 259 16.92 4.07 4.99
CA ILE A 259 15.96 2.94 5.07
C ILE A 259 16.22 1.95 3.93
N ALA A 260 16.49 2.43 2.72
CA ALA A 260 16.83 1.58 1.57
C ALA A 260 18.12 0.77 1.77
N GLY A 261 19.00 1.18 2.69
CA GLY A 261 20.20 0.43 3.04
C GLY A 261 19.95 -0.81 3.89
N ILE A 262 18.76 -0.94 4.49
CA ILE A 262 18.41 -2.04 5.38
C ILE A 262 18.23 -3.33 4.57
N LYS A 263 18.81 -4.42 5.05
CA LYS A 263 18.74 -5.74 4.43
C LYS A 263 18.58 -6.82 5.49
N GLY A 264 17.69 -7.77 5.24
CA GLY A 264 17.56 -8.98 6.06
C GLY A 264 16.13 -9.42 6.29
N LYS A 265 16.02 -10.62 6.84
CA LYS A 265 14.77 -11.21 7.28
C LYS A 265 14.19 -10.39 8.44
N ALA A 266 12.96 -9.92 8.29
CA ALA A 266 12.18 -9.36 9.39
C ALA A 266 11.80 -10.50 10.36
N ILE A 267 12.02 -10.25 11.65
CA ILE A 267 11.79 -11.20 12.72
C ILE A 267 10.57 -10.73 13.50
N PHE A 268 9.56 -11.60 13.55
CA PHE A 268 8.33 -11.38 14.31
C PHE A 268 8.43 -12.20 15.58
N SER A 269 8.30 -11.54 16.73
CA SER A 269 8.17 -12.22 18.03
C SER A 269 6.89 -13.05 18.07
N ASP A 270 6.78 -13.93 19.07
CA ASP A 270 5.55 -14.70 19.26
C ASP A 270 4.36 -13.79 19.59
N ASP A 271 4.58 -12.68 20.30
CA ASP A 271 3.54 -11.66 20.54
C ASP A 271 3.04 -11.02 19.25
N CYS A 272 3.95 -10.68 18.32
CA CYS A 272 3.56 -10.14 17.02
C CYS A 272 2.69 -11.13 16.23
N LYS A 273 3.03 -12.42 16.29
CA LYS A 273 2.25 -13.48 15.65
C LYS A 273 0.90 -13.64 16.33
N GLN A 274 0.85 -13.62 17.66
CA GLN A 274 -0.38 -13.72 18.44
C GLN A 274 -1.35 -12.56 18.13
N ILE A 275 -0.86 -11.32 18.15
CA ILE A 275 -1.64 -10.12 17.77
C ILE A 275 -2.23 -10.29 16.37
N TYR A 276 -1.40 -10.68 15.40
CA TYR A 276 -1.86 -10.91 14.04
C TYR A 276 -2.89 -12.05 13.94
N SER A 277 -2.67 -13.17 14.64
CA SER A 277 -3.56 -14.32 14.63
C SER A 277 -4.93 -14.02 15.25
N ILE A 278 -4.99 -13.30 16.37
CA ILE A 278 -6.24 -12.86 17.01
C ILE A 278 -7.04 -12.01 16.02
N TRP A 279 -6.40 -11.01 15.43
CA TRP A 279 -7.04 -10.15 14.45
C TRP A 279 -7.49 -10.91 13.21
N LEU A 280 -6.62 -11.75 12.62
CA LEU A 280 -6.90 -12.49 11.39
C LEU A 280 -8.12 -13.38 11.55
N LYS A 281 -8.26 -14.08 12.68
CA LYS A 281 -9.44 -14.91 12.95
C LYS A 281 -10.72 -14.07 12.92
N SER A 282 -10.72 -12.91 13.59
CA SER A 282 -11.87 -12.00 13.58
C SER A 282 -12.15 -11.45 12.17
N HIS A 283 -11.09 -11.09 11.44
CA HIS A 283 -11.19 -10.59 10.07
C HIS A 283 -11.82 -11.62 9.13
N GLU A 284 -11.40 -12.88 9.20
CA GLU A 284 -11.99 -13.97 8.41
C GLU A 284 -13.45 -14.26 8.77
N GLU A 285 -13.79 -14.23 10.07
CA GLU A 285 -15.19 -14.38 10.50
C GLU A 285 -16.09 -13.27 9.96
N GLN A 286 -15.59 -12.03 9.87
CA GLN A 286 -16.34 -10.92 9.28
C GLN A 286 -16.55 -11.08 7.77
N ILE A 287 -15.56 -11.61 7.05
CA ILE A 287 -15.69 -11.93 5.61
C ILE A 287 -16.86 -12.88 5.39
N MET A 288 -16.90 -13.97 6.16
CA MET A 288 -17.91 -15.02 6.01
C MET A 288 -19.32 -14.55 6.35
N LYS A 289 -19.45 -13.56 7.24
CA LYS A 289 -20.74 -12.99 7.65
C LYS A 289 -21.23 -11.85 6.74
N HIS A 290 -20.39 -11.33 5.84
CA HIS A 290 -20.74 -10.17 5.03
C HIS A 290 -21.70 -10.55 3.87
N PRO A 291 -22.81 -9.83 3.64
CA PRO A 291 -23.77 -10.15 2.57
C PRO A 291 -23.15 -10.22 1.17
N LYS A 292 -22.13 -9.39 0.93
CA LYS A 292 -21.37 -9.32 -0.34
C LYS A 292 -20.09 -10.17 -0.34
N VAL A 293 -20.04 -11.28 0.38
CA VAL A 293 -18.84 -12.14 0.51
C VAL A 293 -18.23 -12.56 -0.84
N GLY A 294 -19.07 -12.89 -1.84
CA GLY A 294 -18.60 -13.27 -3.17
C GLY A 294 -17.77 -12.17 -3.85
N LEU A 295 -18.15 -10.91 -3.67
CA LEU A 295 -17.45 -9.74 -4.20
C LEU A 295 -16.20 -9.39 -3.37
N LEU A 296 -16.32 -9.43 -2.04
CA LEU A 296 -15.34 -8.84 -1.13
C LEU A 296 -14.27 -9.80 -0.63
N SER A 297 -14.50 -11.11 -0.69
CA SER A 297 -13.56 -12.14 -0.18
C SER A 297 -12.15 -11.99 -0.76
N GLY A 298 -12.03 -11.76 -2.08
CA GLY A 298 -10.74 -11.54 -2.74
C GLY A 298 -9.98 -10.34 -2.18
N PHE A 299 -10.66 -9.20 -1.99
CA PHE A 299 -10.07 -8.00 -1.41
C PHE A 299 -9.66 -8.23 0.05
N MET A 300 -10.56 -8.83 0.82
CA MET A 300 -10.37 -9.00 2.26
C MET A 300 -9.24 -9.97 2.59
N THR A 301 -9.09 -11.06 1.83
CA THR A 301 -7.93 -11.96 1.99
C THR A 301 -6.62 -11.26 1.66
N ARG A 302 -6.60 -10.32 0.70
CA ARG A 302 -5.42 -9.51 0.39
C ARG A 302 -5.16 -8.41 1.42
N LEU A 303 -6.19 -7.86 2.05
CA LEU A 303 -6.04 -6.96 3.19
C LEU A 303 -5.29 -7.61 4.36
N ALA A 304 -5.47 -8.91 4.60
CA ALA A 304 -4.66 -9.65 5.58
C ALA A 304 -3.16 -9.67 5.22
N ILE A 305 -2.84 -9.90 3.95
CA ILE A 305 -1.44 -9.79 3.46
C ILE A 305 -0.93 -8.36 3.60
N TYR A 306 -1.76 -7.36 3.32
CA TYR A 306 -1.39 -5.96 3.51
C TYR A 306 -1.11 -5.59 4.96
N ALA A 307 -1.77 -6.20 5.95
CA ALA A 307 -1.43 -5.98 7.36
C ALA A 307 0.04 -6.36 7.63
N LEU A 308 0.52 -7.47 7.07
CA LEU A 308 1.93 -7.88 7.19
C LEU A 308 2.87 -6.95 6.42
N LYS A 309 2.50 -6.53 5.20
CA LYS A 309 3.28 -5.56 4.42
C LYS A 309 3.39 -4.21 5.12
N PHE A 310 2.27 -3.71 5.66
CA PHE A 310 2.22 -2.47 6.42
C PHE A 310 2.99 -2.56 7.72
N ALA A 311 3.03 -3.71 8.38
CA ALA A 311 3.84 -3.88 9.58
C ALA A 311 5.33 -3.64 9.30
N LEU A 312 5.85 -4.16 8.17
CA LEU A 312 7.20 -3.82 7.72
C LEU A 312 7.34 -2.31 7.49
N ILE A 313 6.40 -1.71 6.76
CA ILE A 313 6.47 -0.30 6.38
C ILE A 313 6.43 0.62 7.61
N TYR A 314 5.53 0.38 8.56
CA TYR A 314 5.48 1.14 9.82
C TYR A 314 6.73 0.94 10.65
N HIS A 315 7.17 -0.32 10.81
CA HIS A 315 8.36 -0.64 11.60
C HIS A 315 9.61 0.05 11.04
N PHE A 316 9.87 -0.08 9.74
CA PHE A 316 11.06 0.49 9.10
C PHE A 316 10.97 1.99 8.84
N ALA A 317 9.79 2.59 9.01
CA ALA A 317 9.66 4.04 9.05
C ALA A 317 10.23 4.64 10.33
N GLU A 318 10.21 3.90 11.44
CA GLU A 318 10.61 4.36 12.79
C GLU A 318 11.92 3.71 13.27
N SER A 319 12.27 2.51 12.78
CA SER A 319 13.39 1.71 13.27
C SER A 319 14.24 1.12 12.15
N LYS A 320 15.52 0.86 12.44
CA LYS A 320 16.42 0.10 11.55
C LYS A 320 16.60 -1.36 11.97
N SER A 321 16.02 -1.75 13.11
CA SER A 321 16.12 -3.11 13.62
C SER A 321 15.36 -4.10 12.72
N LEU A 322 15.84 -5.33 12.59
CA LEU A 322 15.09 -6.39 11.92
C LEU A 322 13.99 -7.01 12.80
N GLN A 323 13.95 -6.67 14.10
CA GLN A 323 12.93 -7.13 15.05
C GLN A 323 11.69 -6.26 14.96
N VAL A 324 10.63 -6.75 14.33
CA VAL A 324 9.36 -6.01 14.16
C VAL A 324 8.66 -5.89 15.50
N THR A 325 8.13 -4.70 15.79
CA THR A 325 7.49 -4.41 17.08
C THR A 325 5.99 -4.77 17.08
N PRO A 326 5.42 -5.14 18.25
CA PRO A 326 3.98 -5.30 18.42
C PRO A 326 3.17 -4.07 17.98
N GLN A 327 3.67 -2.87 18.26
CA GLN A 327 3.05 -1.60 17.90
C GLN A 327 2.98 -1.41 16.38
N ALA A 328 4.01 -1.81 15.63
CA ALA A 328 4.00 -1.72 14.17
C ALA A 328 2.94 -2.65 13.55
N ILE A 329 2.78 -3.86 14.10
CA ILE A 329 1.72 -4.81 13.71
C ILE A 329 0.34 -4.24 14.04
N TYR A 330 0.16 -3.74 15.24
CA TYR A 330 -1.11 -3.17 15.67
C TYR A 330 -1.51 -1.95 14.82
N ARG A 331 -0.57 -1.03 14.55
CA ARG A 331 -0.83 0.12 13.67
C ARG A 331 -1.13 -0.30 12.22
N ALA A 332 -0.48 -1.37 11.74
CA ALA A 332 -0.80 -1.98 10.45
C ALA A 332 -2.22 -2.56 10.39
N ILE A 333 -2.65 -3.23 11.45
CA ILE A 333 -4.03 -3.71 11.60
C ILE A 333 -5.01 -2.54 11.57
N LEU A 334 -4.76 -1.47 12.32
CA LEU A 334 -5.60 -0.27 12.30
C LEU A 334 -5.71 0.33 10.89
N ALA A 335 -4.61 0.38 10.14
CA ALA A 335 -4.61 0.84 8.75
C ALA A 335 -5.47 -0.04 7.83
N VAL A 336 -5.41 -1.36 8.02
CA VAL A 336 -6.26 -2.30 7.27
C VAL A 336 -7.73 -2.18 7.67
N GLU A 337 -8.06 -2.02 8.95
CA GLU A 337 -9.43 -1.80 9.41
C GLU A 337 -10.04 -0.50 8.86
N TYR A 338 -9.22 0.55 8.77
CA TYR A 338 -9.60 1.80 8.10
C TYR A 338 -9.92 1.54 6.62
N LEU A 339 -9.02 0.89 5.88
CA LEU A 339 -9.23 0.56 4.46
C LEU A 339 -10.41 -0.37 4.22
N LYS A 340 -10.64 -1.34 5.10
CA LYS A 340 -11.80 -2.24 5.06
C LYS A 340 -13.11 -1.45 5.15
N THR A 341 -13.17 -0.49 6.08
CA THR A 341 -14.36 0.37 6.24
C THR A 341 -14.64 1.18 4.97
N GLU A 342 -13.60 1.76 4.37
CA GLU A 342 -13.72 2.50 3.10
C GLU A 342 -14.09 1.59 1.93
N LEU A 343 -13.57 0.36 1.89
CA LEU A 343 -13.94 -0.63 0.87
C LEU A 343 -15.40 -1.05 0.99
N PHE A 344 -15.92 -1.27 2.20
CA PHE A 344 -17.34 -1.60 2.41
C PHE A 344 -18.23 -0.46 1.94
N ARG A 345 -17.89 0.77 2.29
CA ARG A 345 -18.60 1.96 1.81
C ARG A 345 -18.60 2.05 0.29
N LEU A 346 -17.43 1.86 -0.33
CA LEU A 346 -17.30 1.84 -1.78
C LEU A 346 -18.16 0.72 -2.40
N ALA A 347 -18.17 -0.48 -1.80
CA ALA A 347 -18.97 -1.59 -2.31
C ALA A 347 -20.48 -1.35 -2.20
N ASP A 348 -20.92 -0.57 -1.21
CA ASP A 348 -22.31 -0.14 -1.06
C ASP A 348 -22.69 0.96 -2.04
N ASP A 349 -21.81 1.94 -2.27
CA ASP A 349 -22.02 3.02 -3.23
C ASP A 349 -21.97 2.53 -4.70
N SER A 350 -21.08 1.59 -5.03
CA SER A 350 -20.78 1.16 -6.40
C SER A 350 -21.63 -0.02 -6.89
N PHE A 351 -22.04 -0.91 -5.99
CA PHE A 351 -22.78 -2.15 -6.32
C PHE A 351 -24.14 -2.23 -5.60
N GLY A 352 -24.67 -1.07 -5.19
CA GLY A 352 -26.01 -0.97 -4.62
C GLY A 352 -27.10 -1.05 -5.67
N THR A 353 -27.65 -2.24 -5.86
CA THR A 353 -29.05 -2.49 -6.25
C THR A 353 -29.64 -3.52 -5.32
#